data_AF-W4RQJ2-F1
#
_entry.id   AF-W4RQJ2-F1
#
_cell.length_a   1.000
_cell.length_b   1.000
_cell.length_c   1.000
_cell.angle_alpha   90.00
_cell.angle_beta   90.00
_cell.angle_gamma   90.00
#
_symmetry.space_group_name_H-M   'P 1'
#
loop_
_entity.id
_entity.type
_entity.pdbx_description
1 polymer ?
#
loop_
_entity_poly.entity_id
_entity_poly.type
_entity_poly.pdbx_seq_one_letter_code
_entity_poly.pdbx_strand_id
1 'polypeptide(L)' 'MDEKLYAQDLVECPTVFCANRDDQAPLFTADALINGDIRKVNLEDYRGKWVILFFYPSDFTFV' A
#
# COMPACT_ATOMS: atom_id res chain seq x y z
N MET A 1 -22.15 -4.22 8.20
CA MET A 1 -21.53 -4.71 9.44
C MET A 1 -21.03 -6.11 9.14
N ASP A 2 -19.72 -6.27 9.27
CA ASP A 2 -18.94 -7.51 9.22
C ASP A 2 -18.84 -8.27 7.89
N GLU A 3 -18.45 -7.60 6.80
CA GLU A 3 -17.67 -8.28 5.75
C GLU A 3 -16.22 -8.40 6.22
N LYS A 4 -15.96 -9.41 7.06
CA LYS A 4 -14.59 -9.81 7.37
C LYS A 4 -14.02 -10.54 6.16
N LEU A 5 -13.08 -9.89 5.49
CA LEU A 5 -12.32 -10.46 4.38
C LEU A 5 -11.27 -11.42 4.95
N TYR A 6 -11.34 -12.72 4.63
CA TYR A 6 -10.35 -13.70 5.01
C TYR A 6 -9.32 -13.88 3.89
N ALA A 7 -8.10 -14.32 4.23
CA ALA A 7 -7.04 -14.57 3.24
C ALA A 7 -7.45 -15.60 2.15
N GLN A 8 -8.44 -16.43 2.47
CA GLN A 8 -9.03 -17.44 1.61
C GLN A 8 -9.94 -16.82 0.53
N ASP A 9 -10.56 -15.68 0.85
CA ASP A 9 -11.47 -14.94 -0.05
C ASP A 9 -10.70 -14.13 -1.09
N LEU A 10 -9.38 -13.97 -0.91
CA LEU A 10 -8.48 -13.32 -1.87
C LEU A 10 -8.10 -14.22 -3.05
N VAL A 11 -8.45 -15.51 -3.01
CA VAL A 11 -8.04 -16.50 -4.03
C VAL A 11 -8.79 -16.33 -5.34
N GLU A 12 -10.04 -15.84 -5.30
CA GLU A 12 -10.82 -15.52 -6.49
C GLU A 12 -10.82 -13.99 -6.73
N CYS A 13 -9.67 -13.43 -7.10
CA CYS A 13 -9.58 -12.03 -7.54
C CYS A 13 -10.31 -11.86 -8.89
N PRO A 14 -11.50 -11.23 -8.98
CA PRO A 14 -12.24 -11.15 -10.23
C PRO A 14 -11.81 -9.97 -11.12
N THR A 15 -10.74 -9.24 -10.79
CA THR A 15 -10.36 -8.03 -11.54
C THR A 15 -8.85 -7.78 -11.58
N VAL A 16 -8.46 -7.02 -12.60
CA VAL A 16 -7.11 -6.68 -13.10
C VAL A 16 -6.15 -5.96 -12.11
N PHE A 17 -6.44 -5.96 -10.80
CA PHE A 17 -5.77 -5.10 -9.80
C PHE A 17 -5.20 -5.85 -8.59
N CYS A 18 -4.82 -7.11 -8.71
CA CYS A 18 -4.17 -7.86 -7.63
C CYS A 18 -2.65 -7.97 -7.89
N ALA A 19 -1.83 -7.44 -6.97
CA ALA A 19 -0.37 -7.50 -7.06
C ALA A 19 0.13 -8.87 -6.58
N ASN A 20 0.86 -9.60 -7.43
CA ASN A 20 1.50 -10.87 -7.08
C ASN A 20 2.96 -10.66 -6.68
N ARG A 21 3.56 -11.68 -6.05
CA ARG A 21 4.97 -11.64 -5.60
C ARG A 21 5.96 -11.33 -6.72
N ASP A 22 5.69 -11.85 -7.91
CA ASP A 22 6.62 -11.79 -9.05
C ASP A 22 6.34 -10.57 -9.95
N ASP A 23 5.28 -9.81 -9.67
CA ASP A 23 4.96 -8.58 -10.39
C ASP A 23 5.92 -7.46 -9.97
N GLN A 24 6.24 -6.57 -10.90
CA GLN A 24 6.91 -5.33 -10.54
C GLN A 24 5.98 -4.52 -9.65
N ALA A 25 6.49 -4.05 -8.50
CA ALA A 25 5.74 -3.20 -7.59
C ALA A 25 5.13 -1.99 -8.34
N PRO A 26 3.82 -1.71 -8.19
CA PRO A 26 3.17 -0.60 -8.86
C PRO A 26 3.84 0.73 -8.52
N LEU A 27 4.21 1.49 -9.54
CA LEU A 27 4.80 2.81 -9.34
C LEU A 27 3.77 3.74 -8.72
N PHE A 28 4.20 4.49 -7.70
CA PHE A 28 3.40 5.56 -7.13
C PHE A 28 4.28 6.77 -6.82
N THR A 29 3.60 7.92 -6.83
CA THR A 29 4.10 9.18 -6.30
C THR A 29 3.05 9.71 -5.34
N ALA A 30 3.46 10.03 -4.12
CA ALA A 30 2.56 10.56 -3.10
C ALA A 30 3.24 11.67 -2.29
N ASP A 31 2.44 12.57 -1.75
CA ASP A 31 2.90 13.53 -0.76
C ASP A 31 2.94 12.85 0.62
N ALA A 32 4.05 12.98 1.33
CA ALA A 32 4.27 12.36 2.64
C ALA A 32 4.80 13.39 3.64
N LEU A 33 4.40 13.24 4.91
CA LEU A 33 4.95 14.04 6.00
C LEU A 33 6.26 13.41 6.49
N ILE A 34 7.39 14.09 6.27
CA ILE A 34 8.72 13.64 6.69
C ILE A 34 9.37 14.74 7.52
N ASN A 35 9.63 14.44 8.80
CA ASN A 35 10.24 15.38 9.75
C ASN A 35 9.49 16.74 9.86
N GLY A 36 8.16 16.72 9.73
CA GLY A 36 7.32 17.92 9.81
C GLY A 36 7.08 18.65 8.47
N ASP A 37 7.76 18.25 7.40
CA ASP A 37 7.58 18.83 6.07
C ASP A 37 6.81 17.88 5.15
N ILE A 38 5.93 18.44 4.30
CA ILE A 38 5.34 17.67 3.20
C ILE A 38 6.37 17.56 2.08
N ARG A 39 6.73 16.33 1.71
CA ARG A 39 7.65 16.01 0.63
C ARG A 39 7.03 15.03 -0.33
N LYS A 40 7.32 15.20 -1.62
CA LYS A 40 6.94 14.26 -2.65
C LYS A 40 7.86 13.04 -2.58
N VAL A 41 7.27 11.85 -2.47
CA VAL A 41 7.95 10.56 -2.42
C VAL A 41 7.60 9.77 -3.67
N ASN A 42 8.60 9.22 -4.35
CA ASN A 42 8.42 8.29 -5.46
C ASN A 42 8.96 6.91 -5.08
N LEU A 43 8.27 5.84 -5.46
CA LEU A 43 8.76 4.48 -5.22
C LEU A 43 10.11 4.22 -5.90
N GLU A 44 10.35 4.84 -7.06
CA GLU A 44 11.58 4.67 -7.83
C GLU A 44 12.83 5.18 -7.10
N ASP A 45 12.69 6.16 -6.20
CA ASP A 45 13.80 6.72 -5.44
C ASP A 45 14.41 5.68 -4.46
N TYR A 46 13.73 4.54 -4.25
CA TYR A 46 14.14 3.46 -3.37
C TYR A 46 14.70 2.22 -4.09
N ARG A 47 14.97 2.27 -5.40
CA ARG A 47 15.57 1.12 -6.09
C ARG A 47 16.90 0.69 -5.42
N GLY A 48 17.10 -0.63 -5.32
CA GLY A 48 18.26 -1.21 -4.64
C GLY A 48 18.13 -1.28 -3.11
N LYS A 49 17.02 -0.83 -2.53
CA LYS A 49 16.69 -0.98 -1.10
C LYS A 49 15.46 -1.85 -0.93
N TRP A 50 15.36 -2.53 0.21
CA TRP A 50 14.12 -3.16 0.63
C TRP A 50 13.14 -2.09 1.12
N VAL A 51 11.89 -2.18 0.67
CA VAL A 51 10.81 -1.26 1.01
C VAL A 51 9.65 -2.04 1.57
N ILE A 52 9.07 -1.58 2.67
CA ILE A 52 7.82 -2.10 3.23
C ILE A 52 6.78 -0.99 3.08
N LEU A 53 5.70 -1.28 2.34
CA LEU A 53 4.55 -0.40 2.21
C LEU A 53 3.37 -1.04 2.96
N PHE A 54 2.78 -0.29 3.89
CA PHE A 54 1.60 -0.73 4.63
C PHE A 54 0.47 0.27 4.41
N PHE A 55 -0.75 -0.24 4.25
CA PHE A 55 -1.96 0.58 4.19
C PHE A 55 -2.71 0.44 5.50
N TYR A 56 -3.21 1.56 6.01
CA TYR A 56 -4.10 1.58 7.16
C TYR A 56 -5.28 2.51 6.83
N PRO A 57 -6.46 2.28 7.43
CA PRO A 57 -7.72 2.83 6.91
C PRO A 57 -7.92 4.33 7.15
N SER A 58 -7.54 4.85 8.32
CA SER A 58 -7.72 6.27 8.65
C SER A 58 -6.86 6.68 9.84
N ASP A 59 -6.45 7.94 9.85
CA ASP A 59 -5.99 8.62 11.06
C ASP A 59 -7.15 8.81 12.04
N PHE A 60 -6.89 8.66 13.34
CA PHE A 60 -7.83 8.89 14.46
C PHE A 60 -9.12 8.06 14.45
N THR A 61 -8.98 6.76 14.66
CA THR A 61 -10.12 5.89 15.00
C THR A 61 -10.62 6.18 16.42
N PHE A 62 -11.91 5.99 16.66
CA PHE A 62 -12.51 6.14 18.00
C PHE A 62 -11.80 5.23 19.02
N VAL A 63 -11.44 5.80 20.17
CA VAL A 63 -10.91 5.11 21.36
C VAL A 63 -11.98 5.01 22.44
#